data_AF-A0A5M6DQ26-F1
#
_entry.id   AF-A0A5M6DQ26-F1
#
_cell.length_a   1.000
_cell.length_b   1.000
_cell.length_c   1.000
_cell.angle_alpha   90.00
_cell.angle_beta   90.00
_cell.angle_gamma   90.00
#
_symmetry.space_group_name_H-M   'P 1'
#
loop_
_entity.id
_entity.type
_entity.pdbx_description
1 polymer ?
#
loop_
_entity_poly.entity_id
_entity_poly.type
_entity_poly.pdbx_seq_one_letter_code
_entity_poly.pdbx_strand_id
1 'polypeptide(L)'
;MSNIAIKVENLGKLYRLGEVGTGTLSHDLNRWWARMRGKEDPFAKIGETNDRTIKGNSDYVWSLKDINFEVKSGEVLGIIGRNGAGKSTLLKLLSKVTSPTVGRIKVNGRIASLLEVGTGFHPELTGRENIFLNGAILGMSKAEIRSKFDEIVDFSGVERYIDTPVKRYSSGMYVRLAFAVSAFLEPEILIVDEVLAVGDAEFQKKCLGRMKDVSVNDGRTVLFVSHNMGAVAQLCTKGLLMKNGGLHKIGDIQEVLNEYLRSNTENASSYANVDIDEKPIQILKAGIVDAQGNECSSFAHNQEISIYFDLKNVSTERGLVCSLGLQDFQERRIFTEQININPQTGYQKHKITLPINLLRPNNFKVSIALHIPNVKVIEILDCLTFEIIDVGSEFSIYGNVDNGVIFPKLNWLVLNE
;
A
#
# COMPACT_ATOMS: atom_id res chain seq x y z
N MET A 1 33.31 -11.09 -4.52
CA MET A 1 32.85 -10.16 -3.46
C MET A 1 31.32 -10.19 -3.47
N SER A 2 30.68 -10.19 -2.31
CA SER A 2 29.22 -10.37 -2.20
C SER A 2 28.46 -9.29 -2.99
N ASN A 3 27.58 -9.70 -3.91
CA ASN A 3 26.74 -8.82 -4.74
C ASN A 3 25.59 -8.19 -3.91
N ILE A 4 25.93 -7.50 -2.82
CA ILE A 4 24.97 -6.90 -1.88
C ILE A 4 25.00 -5.38 -2.06
N ALA A 5 23.86 -4.79 -2.41
CA ALA A 5 23.67 -3.35 -2.54
C ALA A 5 23.34 -2.71 -1.18
N ILE A 6 22.50 -3.35 -0.38
CA ILE A 6 22.10 -2.88 0.96
C ILE A 6 22.19 -4.03 1.95
N LYS A 7 22.80 -3.76 3.11
CA LYS A 7 22.80 -4.67 4.27
C LYS A 7 22.36 -3.93 5.52
N VAL A 8 21.29 -4.42 6.14
CA VAL A 8 20.69 -3.88 7.35
C VAL A 8 20.90 -4.87 8.49
N GLU A 9 21.51 -4.41 9.59
CA GLU A 9 21.86 -5.25 10.74
C GLU A 9 21.35 -4.63 12.05
N ASN A 10 20.50 -5.36 12.78
CA ASN A 10 19.91 -5.02 14.09
C ASN A 10 19.31 -3.61 14.14
N LEU A 11 18.66 -3.20 13.05
CA LEU A 11 18.21 -1.82 12.88
C LEU A 11 16.99 -1.54 13.76
N GLY A 12 17.06 -0.45 14.52
CA GLY A 12 15.96 0.00 15.37
C GLY A 12 15.86 1.52 15.45
N LYS A 13 14.62 2.02 15.58
CA LYS A 13 14.31 3.44 15.71
C LYS A 13 13.22 3.67 16.74
N LEU A 14 13.60 4.39 17.78
CA LEU A 14 12.75 4.80 18.90
C LEU A 14 12.36 6.27 18.72
N TYR A 15 11.07 6.57 18.81
CA TYR A 15 10.54 7.94 18.86
C TYR A 15 10.00 8.23 20.26
N ARG A 16 9.99 9.50 20.63
CA ARG A 16 9.29 10.00 21.83
C ARG A 16 7.94 10.58 21.40
N LEU A 17 6.87 10.19 22.09
CA LEU A 17 5.53 10.75 21.96
C LEU A 17 5.40 12.03 22.80
N GLY A 18 4.65 13.02 22.33
CA GLY A 18 4.42 14.30 23.02
C GLY A 18 4.88 15.54 22.24
N GLU A 19 4.43 16.73 22.66
CA GLU A 19 4.84 18.00 22.05
C GLU A 19 6.33 18.28 22.27
N VAL A 20 7.01 18.69 21.20
CA VAL A 20 8.40 19.14 21.23
C VAL A 20 8.46 20.43 22.05
N GLY A 21 8.87 20.35 23.32
CA GLY A 21 9.10 21.57 24.11
C GLY A 21 9.18 21.44 25.64
N THR A 22 8.74 20.36 26.27
CA THR A 22 8.67 20.31 27.76
C THR A 22 9.39 19.09 28.35
N GLY A 23 10.63 19.31 28.78
CA GLY A 23 11.39 18.46 29.71
C GLY A 23 12.35 17.46 29.05
N THR A 24 13.64 17.43 29.34
CA THR A 24 14.56 18.32 30.09
C THR A 24 15.94 17.82 29.68
N LEU A 25 16.91 18.71 29.41
CA LEU A 25 18.29 18.39 28.97
C LEU A 25 19.00 17.30 29.81
N SER A 26 18.54 17.06 31.03
CA SER A 26 19.00 15.99 31.93
C SER A 26 18.78 14.57 31.38
N HIS A 27 17.73 14.32 30.60
CA HIS A 27 17.47 13.00 30.02
C HIS A 27 18.44 12.66 28.88
N ASP A 28 18.70 13.61 27.98
CA ASP A 28 19.67 13.43 26.89
C ASP A 28 21.10 13.29 27.42
N LEU A 29 21.44 14.01 28.50
CA LEU A 29 22.73 13.87 29.19
C LEU A 29 22.88 12.49 29.82
N ASN A 30 21.84 11.97 30.50
CA ASN A 30 21.85 10.62 31.06
C ASN A 30 21.96 9.54 29.98
N ARG A 31 21.35 9.74 28.81
CA ARG A 31 21.44 8.83 27.66
C ARG A 31 22.86 8.80 27.07
N TRP A 32 23.48 9.98 26.94
CA TRP A 32 24.87 10.12 26.52
C TRP A 32 25.83 9.45 27.52
N TRP A 33 25.61 9.62 28.83
CA TRP A 33 26.39 8.99 29.90
C TRP A 33 26.20 7.47 30.00
N ALA A 34 25.03 6.93 29.64
CA ALA A 34 24.77 5.50 29.57
C ALA A 34 25.49 4.85 28.37
N ARG A 35 25.41 5.49 27.19
CA ARG A 35 26.13 5.08 25.97
C ARG A 35 27.65 5.10 26.15
N MET A 36 28.20 6.14 26.78
CA MET A 36 29.64 6.25 27.06
C MET A 36 30.15 5.16 28.02
N ARG A 37 29.28 4.60 28.87
CA ARG A 37 29.63 3.54 29.84
C ARG A 37 29.30 2.12 29.34
N GLY A 38 28.90 1.96 28.08
CA GLY A 38 28.55 0.65 27.51
C GLY A 38 27.36 -0.03 28.17
N LYS A 39 26.51 0.72 28.89
CA LYS A 39 25.29 0.20 29.53
C LYS A 39 24.06 0.45 28.65
N GLU A 40 23.08 -0.45 28.72
CA GLU A 40 21.79 -0.27 28.06
C GLU A 40 21.10 1.02 28.52
N ASP A 41 20.43 1.69 27.58
CA ASP A 41 19.74 2.95 27.84
C ASP A 41 18.66 2.76 28.93
N PRO A 42 18.76 3.46 30.08
CA PRO A 42 17.85 3.27 31.22
C PRO A 42 16.38 3.56 30.88
N PHE A 43 16.11 4.30 29.79
CA PHE A 43 14.76 4.61 29.33
C PHE A 43 14.28 3.70 28.19
N ALA A 44 15.13 2.81 27.66
CA ALA A 44 14.77 1.90 26.58
C ALA A 44 14.12 0.59 27.06
N LYS A 45 14.13 0.31 28.38
CA LYS A 45 13.71 -0.98 28.95
C LYS A 45 12.21 -1.20 29.12
N ILE A 46 11.38 -0.22 28.77
CA ILE A 46 9.92 -0.40 28.76
C ILE A 46 9.43 0.33 27.52
N GLY A 47 9.23 -0.40 26.41
CA GLY A 47 8.80 0.21 25.16
C GLY A 47 7.93 -0.78 24.40
N GLU A 48 6.63 -0.55 24.49
CA GLU A 48 5.61 -1.26 23.74
C GLU A 48 5.94 -1.20 22.24
N THR A 49 5.78 -2.34 21.58
CA THR A 49 5.83 -2.39 20.11
C THR A 49 4.70 -1.54 19.53
N ASN A 50 4.89 -1.00 18.33
CA ASN A 50 4.00 -0.05 17.67
C ASN A 50 2.66 -0.70 17.25
N ASP A 51 1.86 -1.11 18.22
CA ASP A 51 0.51 -1.62 18.06
C ASP A 51 -0.48 -0.53 18.44
N ARG A 52 -1.22 -0.02 17.45
CA ARG A 52 -2.18 1.07 17.64
C ARG A 52 -3.44 0.66 18.39
N THR A 53 -3.62 -0.65 18.67
CA THR A 53 -4.80 -1.18 19.35
C THR A 53 -4.69 -1.12 20.88
N ILE A 54 -3.50 -0.85 21.42
CA ILE A 54 -3.24 -0.81 22.87
C ILE A 54 -2.86 0.62 23.27
N LYS A 55 -3.62 1.21 24.20
CA LYS A 55 -3.32 2.54 24.74
C LYS A 55 -2.11 2.43 25.69
N GLY A 56 -0.93 2.68 25.14
CA GLY A 56 0.34 2.54 25.85
C GLY A 56 0.56 3.56 26.97
N ASN A 57 1.29 3.16 28.01
CA ASN A 57 1.56 3.96 29.22
C ASN A 57 2.94 4.65 29.19
N SER A 58 3.62 4.66 28.04
CA SER A 58 5.00 5.12 27.88
C SER A 58 5.14 6.24 26.84
N ASP A 59 5.99 7.23 27.13
CA ASP A 59 6.31 8.34 26.22
C ASP A 59 7.20 7.90 25.04
N TYR A 60 7.51 6.62 24.87
CA TYR A 60 8.46 6.13 23.89
C TYR A 60 7.90 4.96 23.08
N VAL A 61 7.99 5.05 21.75
CA VAL A 61 7.49 4.02 20.84
C VAL A 61 8.57 3.57 19.87
N TRP A 62 8.79 2.25 19.85
CA TRP A 62 9.65 1.61 18.85
C TRP A 62 8.94 1.55 17.50
N SER A 63 9.22 2.53 16.64
CA SER A 63 8.72 2.51 15.27
C SER A 63 9.35 1.40 14.41
N LEU A 64 10.58 1.01 14.73
CA LEU A 64 11.29 -0.12 14.14
C LEU A 64 12.10 -0.83 15.20
N LYS A 65 12.11 -2.16 15.18
CA LYS A 65 12.85 -2.99 16.14
C LYS A 65 13.38 -4.24 15.45
N ASP A 66 14.67 -4.49 15.63
CA ASP A 66 15.37 -5.70 15.20
C ASP A 66 15.20 -6.05 13.70
N ILE A 67 15.30 -5.04 12.84
CA ILE A 67 15.20 -5.25 11.39
C ILE A 67 16.54 -5.74 10.84
N ASN A 68 16.52 -6.88 10.15
CA ASN A 68 17.67 -7.53 9.54
C ASN A 68 17.33 -8.02 8.12
N PHE A 69 17.99 -7.49 7.09
CA PHE A 69 17.82 -7.98 5.71
C PHE A 69 18.96 -7.53 4.80
N GLU A 70 19.06 -8.19 3.64
CA GLU A 70 20.02 -7.87 2.59
C GLU A 70 19.28 -7.72 1.25
N VAL A 71 19.73 -6.76 0.43
CA VAL A 71 19.24 -6.55 -0.94
C VAL A 71 20.41 -6.67 -1.89
N LYS A 72 20.28 -7.50 -2.92
CA LYS A 72 21.30 -7.71 -3.94
C LYS A 72 21.25 -6.62 -4.99
N SER A 73 22.37 -6.36 -5.67
CA SER A 73 22.38 -5.39 -6.77
C SER A 73 21.49 -5.87 -7.91
N GLY A 74 20.67 -4.96 -8.46
CA GLY A 74 19.70 -5.27 -9.51
C GLY A 74 18.40 -5.91 -9.03
N GLU A 75 18.23 -6.08 -7.72
CA GLU A 75 17.02 -6.63 -7.12
C GLU A 75 15.94 -5.54 -6.97
N VAL A 76 14.69 -5.90 -7.27
CA VAL A 76 13.52 -5.05 -7.02
C VAL A 76 12.76 -5.61 -5.82
N LEU A 77 12.88 -4.93 -4.69
CA LEU A 77 12.29 -5.31 -3.42
C LEU A 77 11.06 -4.44 -3.10
N GLY A 78 9.89 -5.08 -2.99
CA GLY A 78 8.66 -4.46 -2.50
C GLY A 78 8.61 -4.45 -0.97
N ILE A 79 8.42 -3.29 -0.34
CA ILE A 79 8.19 -3.19 1.12
C ILE A 79 6.70 -2.98 1.35
N ILE A 80 6.06 -3.97 1.94
CA ILE A 80 4.60 -4.01 2.19
C ILE A 80 4.29 -4.10 3.69
N GLY A 81 3.08 -3.72 4.08
CA GLY A 81 2.62 -3.76 5.46
C GLY A 81 1.54 -2.71 5.74
N ARG A 82 0.85 -2.84 6.87
CA ARG A 82 -0.23 -1.92 7.28
C ARG A 82 0.27 -0.48 7.49
N ASN A 83 -0.66 0.47 7.53
CA ASN A 83 -0.36 1.83 7.98
C ASN A 83 0.13 1.79 9.43
N GLY A 84 1.26 2.46 9.70
CA GLY A 84 1.93 2.38 11.00
C GLY A 84 2.91 1.20 11.19
N ALA A 85 3.05 0.30 10.22
CA ALA A 85 3.98 -0.83 10.32
C ALA A 85 5.48 -0.44 10.33
N GLY A 86 5.81 0.84 10.08
CA GLY A 86 7.19 1.35 10.10
C GLY A 86 7.82 1.60 8.73
N LYS A 87 7.10 1.37 7.61
CA LYS A 87 7.61 1.52 6.23
C LYS A 87 8.30 2.86 5.97
N SER A 88 7.60 3.97 6.21
CA SER A 88 8.15 5.32 5.99
C SER A 88 9.34 5.62 6.90
N THR A 89 9.37 5.07 8.12
CA THR A 89 10.55 5.19 9.00
C THR A 89 11.73 4.41 8.43
N LEU A 90 11.50 3.20 7.93
CA LEU A 90 12.55 2.38 7.31
C LEU A 90 13.13 3.10 6.10
N LEU A 91 12.27 3.67 5.26
CA LEU A 91 12.72 4.47 4.12
C LEU A 91 13.56 5.68 4.54
N LYS A 92 13.12 6.45 5.55
CA LYS A 92 13.89 7.60 6.08
C LYS A 92 15.27 7.20 6.62
N LEU A 93 15.40 6.00 7.16
CA LEU A 93 16.70 5.48 7.61
C LEU A 93 17.57 5.06 6.43
N LEU A 94 17.00 4.37 5.44
CA LEU A 94 17.71 3.94 4.23
C LEU A 94 18.17 5.14 3.39
N SER A 95 17.34 6.17 3.26
CA SER A 95 17.66 7.42 2.57
C SER A 95 18.54 8.37 3.38
N LYS A 96 18.94 7.99 4.60
CA LYS A 96 19.77 8.78 5.53
C LYS A 96 19.14 10.12 5.96
N VAL A 97 17.84 10.32 5.77
CA VAL A 97 17.09 11.49 6.28
C VAL A 97 17.10 11.51 7.81
N THR A 98 17.07 10.34 8.45
CA THR A 98 17.26 10.21 9.90
C THR A 98 18.25 9.11 10.23
N SER A 99 18.91 9.22 11.40
CA SER A 99 19.84 8.20 11.88
C SER A 99 19.11 7.14 12.72
N PRO A 100 19.57 5.87 12.69
CA PRO A 100 19.01 4.83 13.55
C PRO A 100 19.32 5.08 15.03
N THR A 101 18.47 4.56 15.91
CA THR A 101 18.73 4.57 17.36
C THR A 101 19.73 3.47 17.72
N VAL A 102 19.59 2.30 17.09
CA VAL A 102 20.46 1.13 17.21
C VAL A 102 20.62 0.44 15.86
N GLY A 103 21.69 -0.35 15.72
CA GLY A 103 22.00 -1.07 14.48
C GLY A 103 22.74 -0.22 13.46
N ARG A 104 22.94 -0.78 12.26
CA ARG A 104 23.67 -0.14 11.17
C ARG A 104 23.12 -0.51 9.80
N ILE A 105 23.29 0.40 8.86
CA ILE A 105 22.94 0.23 7.45
C ILE A 105 24.23 0.40 6.65
N LYS A 106 24.59 -0.61 5.84
CA LYS A 106 25.68 -0.55 4.87
C LYS A 106 25.08 -0.48 3.48
N VAL A 107 25.61 0.43 2.67
CA VAL A 107 25.10 0.74 1.34
C VAL A 107 26.27 0.80 0.38
N ASN A 108 26.16 0.09 -0.74
CA ASN A 108 27.14 0.09 -1.83
C ASN A 108 26.53 0.79 -3.04
N GLY A 109 26.79 2.09 -3.19
CA GLY A 109 26.27 2.93 -4.27
C GLY A 109 25.57 4.21 -3.76
N ARG A 110 25.19 5.08 -4.70
CA ARG A 110 24.37 6.27 -4.45
C ARG A 110 22.91 5.83 -4.29
N ILE A 111 22.31 6.21 -3.15
CA ILE A 111 20.87 6.08 -2.95
C ILE A 111 20.23 7.38 -3.42
N ALA A 112 19.20 7.26 -4.25
CA ALA A 112 18.24 8.32 -4.44
C ALA A 112 16.85 7.89 -3.98
N SER A 113 16.05 8.88 -3.60
CA SER A 113 14.73 8.65 -3.03
C SER A 113 13.71 9.61 -3.65
N LEU A 114 12.63 9.05 -4.19
CA LEU A 114 11.49 9.80 -4.73
C LEU A 114 10.50 10.26 -3.64
N LEU A 115 10.89 10.18 -2.37
CA LEU A 115 10.09 10.68 -1.24
C LEU A 115 9.80 12.19 -1.31
N GLU A 116 10.58 12.93 -2.10
CA GLU A 116 10.64 14.38 -2.07
C GLU A 116 10.54 15.00 -3.48
N VAL A 117 9.78 14.38 -4.39
CA VAL A 117 9.60 14.92 -5.76
C VAL A 117 9.11 16.37 -5.71
N GLY A 118 9.92 17.29 -6.25
CA GLY A 118 9.63 18.73 -6.30
C GLY A 118 10.21 19.54 -5.13
N THR A 119 10.75 18.89 -4.08
CA THR A 119 11.52 19.63 -3.07
C THR A 119 12.79 20.20 -3.69
N GLY A 120 13.11 21.45 -3.37
CA GLY A 120 14.27 22.14 -3.95
C GLY A 120 14.01 22.85 -5.28
N PHE A 121 12.80 22.81 -5.84
CA PHE A 121 12.43 23.77 -6.88
C PHE A 121 12.33 25.18 -6.28
N HIS A 122 12.93 26.16 -6.95
CA HIS A 122 12.88 27.55 -6.58
C HIS A 122 11.83 28.30 -7.43
N PRO A 123 10.80 28.92 -6.82
CA PRO A 123 9.67 29.53 -7.55
C PRO A 123 10.06 30.61 -8.57
N GLU A 124 11.12 31.37 -8.28
CA GLU A 124 11.61 32.44 -9.15
C GLU A 124 12.48 31.96 -10.31
N LEU A 125 12.97 30.72 -10.26
CA LEU A 125 13.79 30.15 -11.33
C LEU A 125 12.92 29.56 -12.43
N THR A 126 13.44 29.57 -13.66
CA THR A 126 12.84 28.92 -14.83
C THR A 126 12.79 27.40 -14.67
N GLY A 127 11.97 26.71 -15.47
CA GLY A 127 11.98 25.25 -15.52
C GLY A 127 13.36 24.68 -15.83
N ARG A 128 14.09 25.29 -16.78
CA ARG A 128 15.47 24.94 -17.11
C ARG A 128 16.39 24.99 -15.89
N GLU A 129 16.40 26.13 -15.20
CA GLU A 129 17.25 26.31 -14.01
C GLU A 129 16.86 25.35 -12.88
N ASN A 130 15.56 25.06 -12.73
CA ASN A 130 15.07 24.08 -11.77
C ASN A 130 15.49 22.64 -12.11
N ILE A 131 15.57 22.25 -13.40
CA ILE A 131 16.15 20.96 -13.79
C ILE A 131 17.60 20.85 -13.29
N PHE A 132 18.41 21.89 -13.48
CA PHE A 132 19.80 21.89 -13.02
C PHE A 132 19.91 21.90 -11.49
N LEU A 133 19.12 22.74 -10.81
CA LEU A 133 19.12 22.83 -9.36
C LEU A 133 18.66 21.53 -8.70
N ASN A 134 17.50 21.02 -9.10
CA ASN A 134 16.92 19.82 -8.52
C ASN A 134 17.74 18.57 -8.89
N GLY A 135 18.23 18.46 -10.13
CA GLY A 135 19.13 17.38 -10.52
C GLY A 135 20.39 17.34 -9.65
N ALA A 136 20.99 18.50 -9.37
CA ALA A 136 22.14 18.60 -8.49
C ALA A 136 21.82 18.23 -7.03
N ILE A 137 20.66 18.65 -6.51
CA ILE A 137 20.18 18.28 -5.16
C ILE A 137 19.99 16.76 -5.04
N LEU A 138 19.45 16.14 -6.09
CA LEU A 138 19.27 14.68 -6.19
C LEU A 138 20.59 13.93 -6.46
N GLY A 139 21.70 14.66 -6.61
CA GLY A 139 23.05 14.11 -6.71
C GLY A 139 23.55 13.88 -8.13
N MET A 140 22.88 14.40 -9.17
CA MET A 140 23.38 14.37 -10.55
C MET A 140 24.53 15.37 -10.73
N SER A 141 25.56 14.94 -11.43
CA SER A 141 26.58 15.84 -11.98
C SER A 141 25.98 16.73 -13.07
N LYS A 142 26.58 17.90 -13.26
CA LYS A 142 26.18 18.83 -14.33
C LYS A 142 26.26 18.20 -15.73
N ALA A 143 27.15 17.22 -15.93
CA ALA A 143 27.29 16.49 -17.18
C ALA A 143 26.14 15.51 -17.40
N GLU A 144 25.76 14.73 -16.38
CA GLU A 144 24.56 13.86 -16.41
C GLU A 144 23.31 14.68 -16.75
N ILE A 145 23.08 15.79 -16.03
CA ILE A 145 21.92 16.67 -16.27
C ILE A 145 21.88 17.17 -17.70
N ARG A 146 23.02 17.64 -18.23
CA ARG A 146 23.09 18.14 -19.61
C ARG A 146 22.79 17.04 -20.63
N SER A 147 23.28 15.83 -20.42
CA SER A 147 23.03 14.71 -21.34
C SER A 147 21.57 14.26 -21.36
N LYS A 148 20.84 14.43 -20.25
CA LYS A 148 19.43 14.04 -20.10
C LYS A 148 18.45 15.18 -20.28
N PHE A 149 18.94 16.41 -20.51
CA PHE A 149 18.10 17.61 -20.47
C PHE A 149 16.92 17.54 -21.44
N ASP A 150 17.18 17.22 -22.70
CA ASP A 150 16.14 17.17 -23.73
C ASP A 150 15.13 16.03 -23.46
N GLU A 151 15.62 14.88 -23.00
CA GLU A 151 14.76 13.75 -22.60
C GLU A 151 13.84 14.13 -21.41
N ILE A 152 14.36 14.85 -20.41
CA ILE A 152 13.58 15.35 -19.26
C ILE A 152 12.49 16.33 -19.74
N VAL A 153 12.85 17.25 -20.64
CA VAL A 153 11.92 18.26 -21.16
C VAL A 153 10.81 17.61 -21.97
N ASP A 154 11.14 16.71 -22.89
CA ASP A 154 10.18 15.96 -23.70
C ASP A 154 9.24 15.12 -22.82
N PHE A 155 9.81 14.35 -21.88
CA PHE A 155 9.03 13.51 -20.97
C PHE A 155 8.05 14.32 -20.10
N SER A 156 8.48 15.49 -19.62
CA SER A 156 7.63 16.37 -18.81
C SER A 156 6.48 17.03 -19.60
N GLY A 157 6.63 17.16 -20.91
CA GLY A 157 5.69 17.87 -21.79
C GLY A 157 5.63 19.39 -21.55
N VAL A 158 6.66 19.99 -20.94
CA VAL A 158 6.71 21.44 -20.62
C VAL A 158 7.60 22.25 -21.55
N GLU A 159 8.00 21.70 -22.70
CA GLU A 159 8.95 22.31 -23.66
C GLU A 159 8.67 23.79 -23.94
N ARG A 160 7.41 24.14 -24.25
CA ARG A 160 6.99 25.53 -24.53
C ARG A 160 7.18 26.50 -23.36
N TYR A 161 7.25 25.99 -22.13
CA TYR A 161 7.30 26.77 -20.89
C TYR A 161 8.63 26.62 -20.16
N ILE A 162 9.62 25.94 -20.74
CA ILE A 162 10.85 25.56 -20.04
C ILE A 162 11.63 26.76 -19.51
N ASP A 163 11.60 27.88 -20.25
CA ASP A 163 12.25 29.14 -19.88
C ASP A 163 11.32 30.11 -19.13
N THR A 164 10.15 29.63 -18.65
CA THR A 164 9.23 30.38 -17.79
C THR A 164 9.48 30.04 -16.31
N PRO A 165 9.46 31.02 -15.39
CA PRO A 165 9.54 30.77 -13.95
C PRO A 165 8.50 29.77 -13.45
N VAL A 166 8.91 28.79 -12.64
CA VAL A 166 8.02 27.68 -12.21
C VAL A 166 6.84 28.15 -11.34
N LYS A 167 6.92 29.32 -10.72
CA LYS A 167 5.76 29.93 -10.04
C LYS A 167 4.58 30.24 -10.97
N ARG A 168 4.81 30.29 -12.29
CA ARG A 168 3.77 30.48 -13.31
C ARG A 168 3.28 29.16 -13.91
N TYR A 169 3.83 28.02 -13.47
CA TYR A 169 3.38 26.72 -13.94
C TYR A 169 2.02 26.39 -13.32
N SER A 170 1.19 25.63 -14.05
CA SER A 170 0.09 24.93 -13.39
C SER A 170 0.66 23.91 -12.41
N SER A 171 -0.16 23.50 -11.42
CA SER A 171 0.22 22.43 -10.50
C SER A 171 0.64 21.14 -11.23
N GLY A 172 -0.05 20.80 -12.33
CA GLY A 172 0.30 19.65 -13.17
C GLY A 172 1.65 19.79 -13.87
N MET A 173 1.95 20.95 -14.46
CA MET A 173 3.26 21.20 -15.10
C MET A 173 4.41 21.13 -14.08
N TYR A 174 4.22 21.72 -12.90
CA TYR A 174 5.20 21.71 -11.82
C TYR A 174 5.55 20.26 -11.41
N VAL A 175 4.51 19.47 -11.13
CA VAL A 175 4.66 18.06 -10.73
C VAL A 175 5.28 17.22 -11.84
N ARG A 176 4.83 17.38 -13.09
CA ARG A 176 5.39 16.63 -14.24
C ARG A 176 6.88 16.91 -14.42
N LEU A 177 7.31 18.18 -14.32
CA LEU A 177 8.72 18.53 -14.45
C LEU A 177 9.56 17.98 -13.29
N ALA A 178 9.09 18.13 -12.05
CA ALA A 178 9.76 17.59 -10.87
C ALA A 178 9.94 16.06 -10.96
N PHE A 179 8.89 15.37 -11.42
CA PHE A 179 8.94 13.93 -11.60
C PHE A 179 9.86 13.53 -12.75
N ALA A 180 9.82 14.25 -13.88
CA ALA A 180 10.68 13.99 -15.03
C ALA A 180 12.16 14.03 -14.62
N VAL A 181 12.61 15.07 -13.91
CA VAL A 181 13.98 15.15 -13.40
C VAL A 181 14.34 13.90 -12.58
N SER A 182 13.42 13.47 -11.72
CA SER A 182 13.65 12.32 -10.84
C SER A 182 13.63 10.98 -11.59
N ALA A 183 12.84 10.84 -12.65
CA ALA A 183 12.74 9.64 -13.48
C ALA A 183 13.98 9.39 -14.36
N PHE A 184 14.73 10.45 -14.68
CA PHE A 184 16.01 10.38 -15.40
C PHE A 184 17.23 10.36 -14.48
N LEU A 185 17.02 10.25 -13.17
CA LEU A 185 18.09 10.02 -12.22
C LEU A 185 18.68 8.63 -12.44
N GLU A 186 20.01 8.51 -12.38
CA GLU A 186 20.73 7.24 -12.60
C GLU A 186 21.48 6.75 -11.34
N PRO A 187 20.79 6.50 -10.20
CA PRO A 187 21.43 6.01 -8.99
C PRO A 187 21.58 4.48 -9.05
N GLU A 188 22.57 3.92 -8.35
CA GLU A 188 22.70 2.46 -8.22
C GLU A 188 21.54 1.85 -7.42
N ILE A 189 20.95 2.66 -6.52
CA ILE A 189 19.84 2.27 -5.65
C ILE A 189 18.76 3.37 -5.70
N LEU A 190 17.54 2.99 -6.11
CA LEU A 190 16.39 3.89 -6.17
C LEU A 190 15.33 3.48 -5.14
N ILE A 191 14.94 4.41 -4.27
CA ILE A 191 13.80 4.26 -3.36
C ILE A 191 12.59 4.97 -3.95
N VAL A 192 11.50 4.23 -4.07
CA VAL A 192 10.25 4.69 -4.65
C VAL A 192 9.16 4.57 -3.60
N ASP A 193 8.51 5.68 -3.26
CA ASP A 193 7.38 5.70 -2.35
C ASP A 193 6.06 5.89 -3.11
N GLU A 194 4.96 5.57 -2.46
CA GLU A 194 3.57 5.57 -2.93
C GLU A 194 3.14 6.84 -3.69
N VAL A 195 3.86 7.94 -3.47
CA VAL A 195 3.73 9.24 -4.14
C VAL A 195 3.89 9.15 -5.67
N LEU A 196 4.13 7.99 -6.27
CA LEU A 196 4.00 7.81 -7.73
C LEU A 196 2.61 8.18 -8.30
N ALA A 197 1.59 8.34 -7.47
CA ALA A 197 0.25 8.75 -7.89
C ALA A 197 0.09 10.26 -8.17
N VAL A 198 1.16 11.03 -8.37
CA VAL A 198 1.06 12.44 -8.80
C VAL A 198 1.07 12.57 -10.33
N GLY A 199 0.21 13.44 -10.86
CA GLY A 199 0.01 13.63 -12.29
C GLY A 199 -1.23 12.90 -12.81
N ASP A 200 -1.50 13.01 -14.12
CA ASP A 200 -2.58 12.28 -14.78
C ASP A 200 -2.23 10.81 -15.07
N ALA A 201 -3.24 10.01 -15.38
CA ALA A 201 -3.09 8.58 -15.62
C ALA A 201 -2.14 8.23 -16.79
N GLU A 202 -2.07 9.08 -17.83
CA GLU A 202 -1.15 8.87 -18.95
C GLU A 202 0.30 9.06 -18.50
N PHE A 203 0.57 10.13 -17.75
CA PHE A 203 1.88 10.42 -17.19
C PHE A 203 2.31 9.35 -16.19
N GLN A 204 1.43 8.91 -15.29
CA GLN A 204 1.72 7.81 -14.36
C GLN A 204 2.12 6.53 -15.09
N LYS A 205 1.42 6.17 -16.19
CA LYS A 205 1.78 5.01 -17.01
C LYS A 205 3.17 5.16 -17.64
N LYS A 206 3.52 6.35 -18.15
CA LYS A 206 4.88 6.64 -18.65
C LYS A 206 5.94 6.46 -17.56
N CYS A 207 5.65 6.92 -16.35
CA CYS A 207 6.53 6.82 -15.19
C CYS A 207 6.77 5.37 -14.77
N LEU A 208 5.70 4.57 -14.66
CA LEU A 208 5.79 3.14 -14.34
C LEU A 208 6.56 2.36 -15.41
N GLY A 209 6.34 2.70 -16.69
CA GLY A 209 7.10 2.13 -17.81
C GLY A 209 8.60 2.40 -17.67
N ARG A 210 8.98 3.67 -17.47
CA ARG A 210 10.38 4.06 -17.29
C ARG A 210 11.04 3.37 -16.08
N MET A 211 10.32 3.24 -14.97
CA MET A 211 10.83 2.54 -13.78
C MET A 211 11.09 1.06 -14.04
N LYS A 212 10.23 0.41 -14.83
CA LYS A 212 10.42 -0.97 -15.26
C LYS A 212 11.63 -1.11 -16.18
N ASP A 213 11.81 -0.18 -17.11
CA ASP A 213 12.99 -0.18 -18.00
C ASP A 213 14.29 -0.01 -17.19
N VAL A 214 14.27 0.89 -16.21
CA VAL A 214 15.39 1.15 -15.31
C VAL A 214 15.73 -0.06 -14.44
N SER A 215 14.74 -0.83 -14.00
CA SER A 215 15.01 -2.04 -13.21
C SER A 215 15.47 -3.22 -14.07
N VAL A 216 14.82 -3.45 -15.22
CA VAL A 216 15.05 -4.63 -16.06
C VAL A 216 16.27 -4.48 -16.96
N ASN A 217 16.47 -3.32 -17.59
CA ASN A 217 17.51 -3.12 -18.60
C ASN A 217 18.81 -2.57 -18.02
N ASP A 218 18.73 -1.67 -17.03
CA ASP A 218 19.91 -1.04 -16.44
C ASP A 218 20.47 -1.80 -15.22
N GLY A 219 19.78 -2.84 -14.76
CA GLY A 219 20.21 -3.67 -13.63
C GLY A 219 20.26 -2.94 -12.29
N ARG A 220 19.42 -1.91 -12.10
CA ARG A 220 19.42 -1.08 -10.89
C ARG A 220 18.68 -1.74 -9.75
N THR A 221 19.12 -1.44 -8.52
CA THR A 221 18.43 -1.90 -7.31
C THR A 221 17.28 -0.98 -7.00
N VAL A 222 16.08 -1.51 -6.81
CA VAL A 222 14.88 -0.69 -6.56
C VAL A 222 14.19 -1.15 -5.28
N LEU A 223 13.88 -0.21 -4.40
CA LEU A 223 13.07 -0.42 -3.21
C LEU A 223 11.74 0.27 -3.42
N PHE A 224 10.69 -0.52 -3.59
CA PHE A 224 9.37 -0.03 -3.95
C PHE A 224 8.43 -0.15 -2.75
N VAL A 225 7.84 0.96 -2.32
CA VAL A 225 6.92 1.00 -1.18
C VAL A 225 5.57 1.46 -1.67
N SER A 226 4.56 0.61 -1.52
CA SER A 226 3.21 0.92 -1.94
C SER A 226 2.19 0.12 -1.13
N HIS A 227 1.01 0.69 -0.95
CA HIS A 227 -0.18 -0.06 -0.52
C HIS A 227 -0.92 -0.69 -1.72
N ASN A 228 -0.57 -0.33 -2.96
CA ASN A 228 -1.17 -0.92 -4.16
C ASN A 228 -0.52 -2.28 -4.44
N MET A 229 -1.17 -3.36 -4.00
CA MET A 229 -0.66 -4.72 -4.13
C MET A 229 -0.56 -5.17 -5.59
N GLY A 230 -1.40 -4.65 -6.49
CA GLY A 230 -1.31 -4.92 -7.93
C GLY A 230 -0.02 -4.38 -8.54
N ALA A 231 0.35 -3.13 -8.23
CA ALA A 231 1.60 -2.53 -8.68
C ALA A 231 2.82 -3.26 -8.08
N VAL A 232 2.77 -3.61 -6.79
CA VAL A 232 3.81 -4.38 -6.12
C VAL A 232 4.01 -5.74 -6.80
N ALA A 233 2.92 -6.47 -7.08
CA ALA A 233 2.97 -7.77 -7.75
C ALA A 233 3.54 -7.70 -9.18
N GLN A 234 3.31 -6.61 -9.89
CA GLN A 234 3.80 -6.42 -11.27
C GLN A 234 5.25 -5.96 -11.36
N LEU A 235 5.72 -5.17 -10.38
CA LEU A 235 7.02 -4.51 -10.44
C LEU A 235 8.11 -5.21 -9.63
N CYS A 236 7.74 -5.88 -8.54
CA CYS A 236 8.70 -6.45 -7.60
C CYS A 236 8.90 -7.95 -7.83
N THR A 237 10.13 -8.43 -7.66
CA THR A 237 10.44 -9.86 -7.69
C THR A 237 10.53 -10.44 -6.29
N LYS A 238 10.90 -9.62 -5.30
CA LYS A 238 10.88 -9.98 -3.88
C LYS A 238 10.03 -9.04 -3.05
N GLY A 239 9.53 -9.54 -1.94
CA GLY A 239 8.76 -8.76 -0.96
C GLY A 239 9.41 -8.79 0.42
N LEU A 240 9.21 -7.71 1.18
CA LEU A 240 9.48 -7.58 2.61
C LEU A 240 8.19 -7.10 3.28
N LEU A 241 7.61 -7.96 4.11
CA LEU A 241 6.41 -7.66 4.89
C LEU A 241 6.80 -7.16 6.28
N MET A 242 6.35 -5.94 6.59
CA MET A 242 6.51 -5.29 7.89
C MET A 242 5.24 -5.38 8.72
N LYS A 243 5.39 -5.65 10.02
CA LYS A 243 4.30 -5.67 11.00
C LYS A 243 4.77 -5.07 12.32
N ASN A 244 4.04 -4.08 12.84
CA ASN A 244 4.28 -3.45 14.16
C ASN A 244 5.76 -3.02 14.40
N GLY A 245 6.44 -2.54 13.35
CA GLY A 245 7.85 -2.12 13.42
C GLY A 245 8.88 -3.26 13.32
N GLY A 246 8.45 -4.50 13.12
CA GLY A 246 9.31 -5.66 12.86
C GLY A 246 9.24 -6.14 11.41
N LEU A 247 10.25 -6.93 11.01
CA LEU A 247 10.23 -7.69 9.76
C LEU A 247 9.53 -9.03 10.02
N HIS A 248 8.39 -9.25 9.37
CA HIS A 248 7.58 -10.46 9.54
C HIS A 248 7.95 -11.54 8.52
N LYS A 249 8.13 -11.16 7.25
CA LYS A 249 8.49 -12.09 6.17
C LYS A 249 9.31 -11.38 5.10
N ILE A 250 10.28 -12.08 4.50
CA ILE A 250 11.01 -11.65 3.32
C ILE A 250 11.19 -12.84 2.39
N GLY A 251 10.97 -12.66 1.09
CA GLY A 251 10.98 -13.78 0.14
C GLY A 251 10.48 -13.41 -1.24
N ASP A 252 10.02 -14.42 -1.99
CA ASP A 252 9.33 -14.23 -3.26
C ASP A 252 8.09 -13.33 -3.08
N ILE A 253 7.84 -12.45 -4.04
CA ILE A 253 6.77 -11.46 -3.92
C ILE A 253 5.39 -12.11 -3.73
N GLN A 254 5.09 -13.22 -4.40
CA GLN A 254 3.79 -13.87 -4.33
C GLN A 254 3.56 -14.48 -2.95
N GLU A 255 4.58 -15.11 -2.38
CA GLU A 255 4.51 -15.68 -1.03
C GLU A 255 4.35 -14.62 0.06
N VAL A 256 4.96 -13.45 -0.14
CA VAL A 256 4.93 -12.33 0.80
C VAL A 256 3.58 -11.60 0.70
N LEU A 257 3.03 -11.44 -0.51
CA LEU A 257 1.68 -10.93 -0.72
C LEU A 257 0.64 -11.85 -0.08
N ASN A 258 0.73 -13.17 -0.32
CA ASN A 258 -0.18 -14.14 0.29
C ASN A 258 -0.15 -14.08 1.83
N GLU A 259 1.02 -13.93 2.42
CA GLU A 259 1.16 -13.75 3.88
C GLU A 259 0.55 -12.42 4.36
N TYR A 260 0.82 -11.32 3.65
CA TYR A 260 0.26 -10.02 3.99
C TYR A 260 -1.26 -10.08 4.00
N LEU A 261 -1.84 -10.68 2.96
CA LEU A 261 -3.28 -10.86 2.81
C LEU A 261 -3.84 -11.69 3.95
N ARG A 262 -3.31 -12.90 4.21
CA ARG A 262 -3.74 -13.74 5.35
C ARG A 262 -3.65 -13.02 6.69
N SER A 263 -2.61 -12.20 6.90
CA SER A 263 -2.45 -11.42 8.12
C SER A 263 -3.39 -10.22 8.22
N ASN A 264 -3.91 -9.76 7.08
CA ASN A 264 -4.83 -8.64 6.98
C ASN A 264 -6.29 -9.09 7.07
N THR A 265 -6.56 -10.31 6.61
CA THR A 265 -7.77 -11.08 6.87
C THR A 265 -7.70 -11.57 8.32
N GLU A 266 -7.98 -10.69 9.28
CA GLU A 266 -8.81 -11.18 10.38
C GLU A 266 -10.06 -11.68 9.66
N ASN A 267 -10.21 -13.00 9.57
CA ASN A 267 -11.32 -13.68 8.92
C ASN A 267 -12.63 -13.31 9.63
N ALA A 268 -13.05 -12.06 9.45
CA ALA A 268 -14.31 -11.54 9.90
C ALA A 268 -15.33 -11.99 8.87
N SER A 269 -15.63 -13.30 8.89
CA SER A 269 -16.79 -13.86 8.20
C SER A 269 -18.09 -13.28 8.76
N SER A 270 -18.03 -12.56 9.87
CA SER A 270 -19.15 -11.82 10.42
C SER A 270 -18.76 -10.48 11.03
N TYR A 271 -19.74 -9.59 11.02
CA TYR A 271 -19.76 -8.27 11.62
C TYR A 271 -20.99 -8.20 12.52
N ALA A 272 -20.82 -7.63 13.71
CA ALA A 272 -21.91 -7.27 14.60
C ALA A 272 -21.65 -5.86 15.15
N ASN A 273 -22.62 -4.97 14.99
CA ASN A 273 -22.56 -3.64 15.53
C ASN A 273 -22.98 -3.66 17.01
N VAL A 274 -22.13 -3.12 17.89
CA VAL A 274 -22.37 -3.08 19.34
C VAL A 274 -23.26 -1.89 19.71
N ASP A 275 -23.28 -0.83 18.89
CA ASP A 275 -23.99 0.42 19.16
C ASP A 275 -25.27 0.54 18.32
N ILE A 276 -26.34 -0.07 18.84
CA ILE A 276 -27.61 -0.29 18.12
C ILE A 276 -28.44 1.00 17.93
N ASP A 277 -28.04 2.17 18.45
CA ASP A 277 -28.89 3.37 18.44
C ASP A 277 -28.26 4.65 17.86
N GLU A 278 -27.10 4.57 17.20
CA GLU A 278 -26.46 5.79 16.66
C GLU A 278 -27.13 6.36 15.41
N LYS A 279 -27.71 5.52 14.54
CA LYS A 279 -28.19 5.94 13.22
C LYS A 279 -29.62 5.50 12.92
N PRO A 280 -30.41 6.32 12.18
CA PRO A 280 -31.77 5.97 11.81
C PRO A 280 -31.84 4.84 10.77
N ILE A 281 -30.79 4.64 9.98
CA ILE A 281 -30.63 3.52 9.05
C ILE A 281 -29.25 2.93 9.33
N GLN A 282 -29.18 1.64 9.62
CA GLN A 282 -27.90 0.99 9.97
C GLN A 282 -27.89 -0.52 9.77
N ILE A 283 -26.73 -1.05 9.44
CA ILE A 283 -26.42 -2.47 9.42
C ILE A 283 -26.09 -2.92 10.85
N LEU A 284 -26.85 -3.87 11.36
CA LEU A 284 -26.68 -4.44 12.70
C LEU A 284 -25.75 -5.64 12.71
N LYS A 285 -25.94 -6.52 11.73
CA LYS A 285 -25.18 -7.75 11.58
C LYS A 285 -24.94 -7.98 10.10
N ALA A 286 -23.80 -8.52 9.74
CA ALA A 286 -23.59 -9.05 8.40
C ALA A 286 -22.64 -10.24 8.47
N GLY A 287 -22.68 -11.11 7.47
CA GLY A 287 -21.74 -12.23 7.42
C GLY A 287 -21.83 -13.06 6.16
N ILE A 288 -20.93 -14.02 6.08
CA ILE A 288 -20.78 -14.94 4.96
C ILE A 288 -21.02 -16.35 5.49
N VAL A 289 -21.95 -17.06 4.86
CA VAL A 289 -22.42 -18.37 5.31
C VAL A 289 -22.38 -19.42 4.21
N ASP A 290 -22.22 -20.67 4.62
CA ASP A 290 -22.36 -21.86 3.77
C ASP A 290 -23.85 -22.20 3.48
N ALA A 291 -24.07 -23.32 2.78
CA ALA A 291 -25.41 -23.82 2.48
C ALA A 291 -26.22 -24.21 3.74
N GLN A 292 -25.53 -24.54 4.84
CA GLN A 292 -26.13 -24.89 6.14
C GLN A 292 -26.41 -23.65 7.00
N GLY A 293 -25.94 -22.47 6.59
CA GLY A 293 -26.09 -21.23 7.33
C GLY A 293 -25.01 -20.99 8.38
N ASN A 294 -23.92 -21.76 8.39
CA ASN A 294 -22.80 -21.55 9.29
C ASN A 294 -21.92 -20.42 8.77
N GLU A 295 -21.47 -19.54 9.65
CA GLU A 295 -20.51 -18.49 9.29
C GLU A 295 -19.16 -19.11 8.94
N CYS A 296 -18.68 -18.85 7.74
CA CYS A 296 -17.45 -19.45 7.20
C CYS A 296 -16.60 -18.37 6.51
N SER A 297 -15.28 -18.51 6.64
CA SER A 297 -14.28 -17.66 5.99
C SER A 297 -13.48 -18.38 4.93
N SER A 298 -13.72 -19.67 4.71
CA SER A 298 -13.08 -20.49 3.69
C SER A 298 -14.12 -21.39 3.04
N PHE A 299 -14.14 -21.39 1.71
CA PHE A 299 -15.09 -22.15 0.90
C PHE A 299 -14.35 -22.87 -0.22
N ALA A 300 -14.74 -24.10 -0.53
CA ALA A 300 -14.33 -24.72 -1.79
C ALA A 300 -14.99 -24.00 -2.97
N HIS A 301 -14.32 -23.93 -4.13
CA HIS A 301 -14.85 -23.24 -5.31
C HIS A 301 -16.24 -23.71 -5.78
N ASN A 302 -16.62 -24.94 -5.43
CA ASN A 302 -17.88 -25.58 -5.77
C ASN A 302 -18.92 -25.54 -4.65
N GLN A 303 -18.65 -24.87 -3.53
CA GLN A 303 -19.61 -24.69 -2.44
C GLN A 303 -20.51 -23.47 -2.70
N GLU A 304 -21.72 -23.52 -2.16
CA GLU A 304 -22.61 -22.37 -2.13
C GLU A 304 -22.11 -21.36 -1.09
N ILE A 305 -22.11 -20.08 -1.49
CA ILE A 305 -21.67 -18.98 -0.65
C ILE A 305 -22.81 -17.98 -0.61
N SER A 306 -23.23 -17.63 0.59
CA SER A 306 -24.26 -16.61 0.79
C SER A 306 -23.75 -15.49 1.68
N ILE A 307 -24.09 -14.25 1.34
CA ILE A 307 -23.82 -13.07 2.16
C ILE A 307 -25.14 -12.60 2.72
N TYR A 308 -25.20 -12.37 4.02
CA TYR A 308 -26.39 -11.85 4.69
C TYR A 308 -26.09 -10.54 5.41
N PHE A 309 -27.13 -9.73 5.61
CA PHE A 309 -27.09 -8.59 6.51
C PHE A 309 -28.46 -8.28 7.12
N ASP A 310 -28.41 -7.81 8.36
CA ASP A 310 -29.57 -7.38 9.15
C ASP A 310 -29.58 -5.83 9.18
N LEU A 311 -30.66 -5.24 8.70
CA LEU A 311 -30.86 -3.80 8.57
C LEU A 311 -31.89 -3.32 9.59
N LYS A 312 -31.54 -2.28 10.37
CA LYS A 312 -32.51 -1.45 11.08
C LYS A 312 -32.81 -0.22 10.23
N ASN A 313 -34.08 0.02 9.95
CA ASN A 313 -34.53 1.25 9.31
C ASN A 313 -35.65 1.87 10.16
N VAL A 314 -35.40 3.02 10.79
CA VAL A 314 -36.44 3.82 11.45
C VAL A 314 -36.77 5.11 10.68
N SER A 315 -36.18 5.25 9.49
CA SER A 315 -36.41 6.38 8.58
C SER A 315 -37.53 6.08 7.58
N THR A 316 -38.25 7.11 7.17
CA THR A 316 -39.24 7.06 6.09
C THR A 316 -38.68 7.57 4.75
N GLU A 317 -37.36 7.80 4.69
CA GLU A 317 -36.68 8.20 3.46
C GLU A 317 -36.91 7.18 2.33
N ARG A 318 -37.28 7.69 1.15
CA ARG A 318 -37.51 6.87 -0.05
C ARG A 318 -36.24 6.77 -0.88
N GLY A 319 -36.14 5.71 -1.69
CA GLY A 319 -35.02 5.50 -2.61
C GLY A 319 -33.76 4.98 -1.92
N LEU A 320 -33.91 4.31 -0.78
CA LEU A 320 -32.81 3.61 -0.12
C LEU A 320 -32.35 2.43 -1.00
N VAL A 321 -31.06 2.38 -1.29
CA VAL A 321 -30.43 1.31 -2.08
C VAL A 321 -29.33 0.67 -1.23
N CYS A 322 -29.27 -0.65 -1.30
CA CYS A 322 -28.15 -1.43 -0.80
C CYS A 322 -27.33 -1.94 -1.98
N SER A 323 -26.07 -1.54 -2.07
CA SER A 323 -25.10 -2.11 -3.01
C SER A 323 -24.20 -3.12 -2.31
N LEU A 324 -24.05 -4.28 -2.91
CA LEU A 324 -23.05 -5.27 -2.53
C LEU A 324 -21.99 -5.29 -3.62
N GLY A 325 -20.74 -5.11 -3.22
CA GLY A 325 -19.63 -5.21 -4.15
C GLY A 325 -18.64 -6.25 -3.69
N LEU A 326 -18.15 -7.05 -4.64
CA LEU A 326 -17.11 -8.04 -4.45
C LEU A 326 -15.80 -7.53 -5.05
N GLN A 327 -14.72 -7.58 -4.28
CA GLN A 327 -13.38 -7.25 -4.75
C GLN A 327 -12.46 -8.45 -4.59
N ASP A 328 -11.48 -8.56 -5.48
CA ASP A 328 -10.36 -9.45 -5.26
C ASP A 328 -9.36 -8.85 -4.26
N PHE A 329 -8.35 -9.62 -3.90
CA PHE A 329 -7.28 -9.22 -2.99
C PHE A 329 -6.38 -8.08 -3.50
N GLN A 330 -6.45 -7.73 -4.79
CA GLN A 330 -5.75 -6.60 -5.39
C GLN A 330 -6.61 -5.32 -5.35
N GLU A 331 -7.70 -5.32 -4.58
CA GLU A 331 -8.69 -4.24 -4.52
C GLU A 331 -9.38 -3.97 -5.86
N ARG A 332 -9.32 -4.93 -6.79
CA ARG A 332 -10.03 -4.80 -8.07
C ARG A 332 -11.47 -5.21 -7.85
N ARG A 333 -12.39 -4.32 -8.19
CA ARG A 333 -13.83 -4.61 -8.18
C ARG A 333 -14.14 -5.67 -9.23
N ILE A 334 -14.65 -6.82 -8.78
CA ILE A 334 -15.09 -7.91 -9.66
C ILE A 334 -16.49 -7.61 -10.18
N PHE A 335 -17.41 -7.31 -9.26
CA PHE A 335 -18.75 -6.85 -9.61
C PHE A 335 -19.34 -6.01 -8.47
N THR A 336 -20.38 -5.24 -8.81
CA THR A 336 -21.27 -4.57 -7.87
C THR A 336 -22.71 -4.90 -8.27
N GLU A 337 -23.49 -5.39 -7.33
CA GLU A 337 -24.92 -5.65 -7.48
C GLU A 337 -25.69 -4.76 -6.50
N GLN A 338 -26.93 -4.40 -6.82
CA GLN A 338 -27.72 -3.51 -5.96
C GLN A 338 -29.19 -3.89 -5.90
N ILE A 339 -29.80 -3.62 -4.74
CA ILE A 339 -31.23 -3.80 -4.52
C ILE A 339 -31.84 -2.53 -3.93
N ASN A 340 -33.07 -2.23 -4.33
CA ASN A 340 -33.87 -1.22 -3.67
C ASN A 340 -34.37 -1.79 -2.34
N ILE A 341 -34.11 -1.07 -1.25
CA ILE A 341 -34.63 -1.42 0.06
C ILE A 341 -35.99 -0.76 0.24
N ASN A 342 -36.99 -1.56 0.58
CA ASN A 342 -38.32 -1.05 0.84
C ASN A 342 -38.29 -0.06 2.02
N PRO A 343 -38.97 1.10 1.92
CA PRO A 343 -38.95 2.17 2.93
C PRO A 343 -39.74 1.82 4.20
N GLN A 344 -40.09 0.54 4.40
CA GLN A 344 -40.78 0.09 5.60
C GLN A 344 -39.85 0.22 6.80
N THR A 345 -40.36 0.89 7.84
CA THR A 345 -39.65 0.99 9.12
C THR A 345 -39.67 -0.36 9.83
N GLY A 346 -38.59 -0.68 10.52
CA GLY A 346 -38.40 -1.92 11.26
C GLY A 346 -37.08 -2.61 10.94
N TYR A 347 -37.04 -3.88 11.29
CA TYR A 347 -35.89 -4.76 11.09
C TYR A 347 -36.12 -5.61 9.84
N GLN A 348 -35.14 -5.62 8.94
CA GLN A 348 -35.18 -6.38 7.70
C GLN A 348 -33.94 -7.27 7.60
N LYS A 349 -34.12 -8.51 7.17
CA LYS A 349 -33.01 -9.43 6.88
C LYS A 349 -32.90 -9.63 5.39
N HIS A 350 -31.67 -9.53 4.89
CA HIS A 350 -31.36 -9.68 3.47
C HIS A 350 -30.30 -10.75 3.31
N LYS A 351 -30.43 -11.57 2.27
CA LYS A 351 -29.48 -12.63 1.90
C LYS A 351 -29.30 -12.61 0.39
N ILE A 352 -28.06 -12.63 -0.07
CA ILE A 352 -27.69 -12.86 -1.46
C ILE A 352 -26.88 -14.16 -1.55
N THR A 353 -27.14 -14.96 -2.57
CA THR A 353 -26.41 -16.19 -2.84
C THR A 353 -25.59 -16.02 -4.11
N LEU A 354 -24.29 -16.29 -4.02
CA LEU A 354 -23.42 -16.28 -5.18
C LEU A 354 -23.62 -17.55 -6.00
N PRO A 355 -23.63 -17.47 -7.36
CA PRO A 355 -23.64 -18.66 -8.19
C PRO A 355 -22.47 -19.60 -7.87
N ILE A 356 -22.77 -20.90 -7.75
CA ILE A 356 -21.76 -21.94 -7.54
C ILE A 356 -20.79 -21.96 -8.73
N ASN A 357 -19.50 -22.17 -8.47
CA ASN A 357 -18.44 -22.08 -9.47
C ASN A 357 -18.41 -20.70 -10.16
N LEU A 358 -18.73 -19.62 -9.46
CA LEU A 358 -18.48 -18.27 -9.97
C LEU A 358 -17.02 -17.85 -9.74
N LEU A 359 -16.49 -18.13 -8.56
CA LEU A 359 -15.21 -17.58 -8.10
C LEU A 359 -14.09 -18.61 -8.21
N ARG A 360 -12.93 -18.17 -8.70
CA ARG A 360 -11.70 -18.96 -8.71
C ARG A 360 -11.03 -18.95 -7.34
N PRO A 361 -10.14 -19.93 -7.05
CA PRO A 361 -9.33 -19.94 -5.84
C PRO A 361 -8.60 -18.61 -5.64
N ASN A 362 -9.04 -17.86 -4.63
CA ASN A 362 -8.54 -16.52 -4.32
C ASN A 362 -9.10 -16.00 -3.00
N ASN A 363 -8.56 -14.89 -2.50
CA ASN A 363 -9.14 -14.13 -1.40
C ASN A 363 -10.04 -13.01 -1.92
N PHE A 364 -11.19 -12.85 -1.29
CA PHE A 364 -12.21 -11.88 -1.67
C PHE A 364 -12.63 -11.02 -0.49
N LYS A 365 -12.99 -9.77 -0.80
CA LYS A 365 -13.56 -8.81 0.14
C LYS A 365 -14.95 -8.40 -0.31
N VAL A 366 -15.88 -8.36 0.64
CA VAL A 366 -17.26 -7.95 0.44
C VAL A 366 -17.48 -6.60 1.10
N SER A 367 -18.00 -5.66 0.30
CA SER A 367 -18.42 -4.34 0.75
C SER A 367 -19.95 -4.23 0.63
N ILE A 368 -20.64 -3.83 1.70
CA ILE A 368 -22.08 -3.53 1.71
C ILE A 368 -22.25 -2.03 1.94
N ALA A 369 -22.92 -1.33 1.03
CA ALA A 369 -23.11 0.12 1.11
C ALA A 369 -24.60 0.50 1.04
N LEU A 370 -25.08 1.18 2.09
CA LEU A 370 -26.40 1.80 2.14
C LEU A 370 -26.30 3.25 1.68
N HIS A 371 -27.10 3.62 0.70
CA HIS A 371 -27.06 4.96 0.12
C HIS A 371 -28.39 5.35 -0.52
N ILE A 372 -28.57 6.65 -0.73
CA ILE A 372 -29.62 7.20 -1.59
C ILE A 372 -28.91 7.74 -2.83
N PRO A 373 -29.16 7.19 -4.02
CA PRO A 373 -28.47 7.57 -5.25
C PRO A 373 -28.48 9.08 -5.48
N ASN A 374 -27.32 9.66 -5.79
CA ASN A 374 -27.12 11.10 -6.03
C ASN A 374 -27.45 12.03 -4.85
N VAL A 375 -27.70 11.49 -3.65
CA VAL A 375 -28.03 12.29 -2.46
C VAL A 375 -26.98 12.11 -1.38
N LYS A 376 -26.82 10.89 -0.85
CA LYS A 376 -25.90 10.63 0.26
C LYS A 376 -25.55 9.16 0.38
N VAL A 377 -24.35 8.90 0.88
CA VAL A 377 -23.97 7.61 1.44
C VAL A 377 -24.35 7.61 2.92
N ILE A 378 -25.08 6.59 3.36
CA ILE A 378 -25.55 6.45 4.75
C ILE A 378 -24.53 5.65 5.55
N GLU A 379 -24.13 4.49 5.01
CA GLU A 379 -23.21 3.59 5.69
C GLU A 379 -22.47 2.72 4.68
N ILE A 380 -21.21 2.42 4.98
CA ILE A 380 -20.40 1.45 4.23
C ILE A 380 -19.80 0.47 5.24
N LEU A 381 -20.10 -0.80 5.06
CA LEU A 381 -19.47 -1.91 5.74
C LEU A 381 -18.48 -2.57 4.78
N ASP A 382 -17.20 -2.62 5.15
CA ASP A 382 -16.14 -3.10 4.27
C ASP A 382 -15.11 -3.96 5.01
N CYS A 383 -15.62 -4.90 5.83
CA CYS A 383 -14.81 -5.77 6.69
C CYS A 383 -15.00 -7.28 6.41
N LEU A 384 -16.01 -7.66 5.63
CA LEU A 384 -16.31 -9.06 5.36
C LEU A 384 -15.33 -9.64 4.35
N THR A 385 -14.71 -10.77 4.70
CA THR A 385 -13.67 -11.39 3.87
C THR A 385 -13.80 -12.92 3.89
N PHE A 386 -13.42 -13.56 2.78
CA PHE A 386 -13.38 -15.01 2.66
C PHE A 386 -12.38 -15.49 1.61
N GLU A 387 -11.93 -16.72 1.73
CA GLU A 387 -11.05 -17.42 0.79
C GLU A 387 -11.83 -18.48 0.02
N ILE A 388 -11.54 -18.59 -1.27
CA ILE A 388 -11.89 -19.75 -2.09
C ILE A 388 -10.67 -20.65 -2.21
N ILE A 389 -10.83 -21.91 -1.84
CA ILE A 389 -9.81 -22.94 -2.01
C ILE A 389 -10.11 -23.83 -3.22
N ASP A 390 -9.03 -24.23 -3.91
CA ASP A 390 -9.13 -25.24 -4.95
C ASP A 390 -9.27 -26.63 -4.32
N VAL A 391 -10.25 -27.41 -4.80
CA VAL A 391 -10.49 -28.80 -4.39
C VAL A 391 -10.52 -29.73 -5.61
N GLY A 392 -9.77 -29.41 -6.65
CA GLY A 392 -9.66 -30.20 -7.87
C GLY A 392 -10.39 -29.59 -9.07
N SER A 393 -10.27 -28.28 -9.27
CA SER A 393 -10.80 -27.60 -10.46
C SER A 393 -10.08 -28.06 -11.73
N GLU A 394 -10.76 -27.97 -12.89
CA GLU A 394 -10.18 -28.29 -14.21
C GLU A 394 -8.93 -27.46 -14.54
N PHE A 395 -8.73 -26.33 -13.84
CA PHE A 395 -7.60 -25.44 -14.05
C PHE A 395 -6.43 -25.68 -13.09
N SER A 396 -6.60 -26.53 -12.08
CA SER A 396 -5.53 -26.90 -11.14
C SER A 396 -4.30 -27.50 -11.84
N ILE A 397 -4.49 -28.09 -13.02
CA ILE A 397 -3.44 -28.68 -13.86
C ILE A 397 -2.47 -27.65 -14.48
N TYR A 398 -2.88 -26.38 -14.58
CA TYR A 398 -2.07 -25.34 -15.23
C TYR A 398 -1.13 -24.59 -14.27
N GLY A 399 -1.07 -24.99 -13.00
CA GLY A 399 -0.17 -24.37 -12.01
C GLY A 399 -0.44 -22.87 -11.79
N ASN A 400 0.63 -22.07 -11.69
CA ASN A 400 0.58 -20.63 -11.34
C ASN A 400 0.28 -19.68 -12.52
N VAL A 401 -0.45 -20.13 -13.54
CA VAL A 401 -0.85 -19.25 -14.65
C VAL A 401 -2.03 -18.38 -14.20
N ASP A 402 -1.97 -17.07 -14.47
CA ASP A 402 -3.09 -16.16 -14.21
C ASP A 402 -4.24 -16.46 -15.18
N ASN A 403 -5.26 -17.11 -14.65
CA ASN A 403 -6.47 -17.50 -15.38
C ASN A 403 -7.69 -16.64 -14.99
N GLY A 404 -7.45 -15.47 -14.37
CA GLY A 404 -8.49 -14.59 -13.86
C GLY A 404 -9.06 -15.01 -12.50
N VAL A 405 -10.10 -14.29 -12.06
CA VAL A 405 -10.70 -14.43 -10.71
C VAL A 405 -12.10 -15.06 -10.70
N ILE A 406 -12.66 -15.35 -11.87
CA ILE A 406 -13.97 -16.00 -12.02
C ILE A 406 -13.90 -17.23 -12.94
N PHE A 407 -14.82 -18.16 -12.75
CA PHE A 407 -15.11 -19.29 -13.63
C PHE A 407 -16.37 -18.97 -14.46
N PRO A 408 -16.24 -18.31 -15.62
CA PRO A 408 -17.41 -18.07 -16.46
C PRO A 408 -17.85 -19.39 -17.11
N LYS A 409 -19.13 -19.75 -16.97
CA LYS A 409 -19.73 -20.82 -17.78
C LYS A 409 -20.11 -20.24 -19.14
N LEU A 410 -19.29 -20.55 -20.15
CA LEU A 410 -19.49 -20.09 -21.52
C LEU A 410 -20.03 -21.23 -22.38
N ASN A 411 -21.03 -20.92 -23.21
CA ASN A 411 -21.61 -21.88 -24.14
C ASN A 411 -20.81 -21.87 -25.45
N TRP A 412 -20.14 -22.97 -25.75
CA TRP A 412 -19.45 -23.17 -27.03
C TRP A 412 -20.42 -23.83 -28.02
N LEU A 413 -20.70 -23.14 -29.13
CA LEU A 413 -21.45 -23.69 -30.24
C LEU A 413 -20.47 -24.10 -31.34
N VAL A 414 -20.43 -25.39 -31.67
CA VAL A 414 -19.72 -25.88 -32.84
C VAL A 414 -20.62 -25.63 -34.05
N LEU A 415 -20.24 -24.69 -34.90
CA LEU A 415 -20.89 -24.46 -36.19
C LEU A 415 -20.20 -25.39 -37.19
N ASN A 416 -20.91 -26.41 -37.66
CA ASN A 416 -20.47 -27.21 -38.80
C ASN A 416 -20.83 -26.46 -40.08
N GLU A 417 -19.86 -26.30 -41.00
CA GLU A 417 -20.11 -25.75 -42.35
C GLU A 417 -20.99 -26.65 -43.21
#